data_AF-A0A383EJS1-F1
#
_entry.id   AF-A0A383EJS1-F1
#
_cell.length_a   1.000
_cell.length_b   1.000
_cell.length_c   1.000
_cell.angle_alpha   90.00
_cell.angle_beta   90.00
_cell.angle_gamma   90.00
#
_symmetry.space_group_name_H-M   'P 1'
#
loop_
_entity.id
_entity.type
_entity.pdbx_description
1 polymer ?
#
loop_
_entity_poly.entity_id
_entity_poly.type
_entity_poly.pdbx_seq_one_letter_code
_entity_poly.pdbx_strand_id
1 'polypeptide(L)'
;VGNLNAILRELYRNLESIEDRLQNECPDPLLIKEIYGEWIGPVTEQINSLKKLNGRLTGYILNLDKVKSIERNFKELFPSSVKADPLRRTWPIVEKEIEFYQKCSEVNERWTAVGIDLFQILRNDGLSNLRENIQGVGNLLWNIVYNQKSVEQCLNILGIDFTDARSVFNSDRVKLNNV
;
A
#
# COMPACT_ATOMS: atom_id res chain seq x y z
N VAL A 1 -23.61 14.97 -1.03
CA VAL A 1 -22.70 14.94 0.15
C VAL A 1 -22.75 13.63 0.93
N GLY A 2 -23.94 13.07 1.24
CA GLY A 2 -24.05 11.78 1.96
C GLY A 2 -23.25 10.62 1.35
N ASN A 3 -23.35 10.42 0.03
CA ASN A 3 -22.62 9.35 -0.68
C ASN A 3 -21.10 9.54 -0.62
N LEU A 4 -20.60 10.77 -0.78
CA LEU A 4 -19.18 11.07 -0.70
C LEU A 4 -18.63 10.82 0.71
N ASN A 5 -19.38 11.20 1.74
CA ASN A 5 -19.01 10.93 3.13
C ASN A 5 -18.97 9.42 3.45
N ALA A 6 -19.90 8.65 2.88
CA ALA A 6 -19.88 7.19 3.00
C ALA A 6 -18.63 6.58 2.36
N ILE A 7 -18.29 7.04 1.14
CA ILE A 7 -17.09 6.61 0.41
C ILE A 7 -15.81 6.94 1.20
N LEU A 8 -15.67 8.16 1.73
CA LEU A 8 -14.49 8.55 2.52
C LEU A 8 -14.37 7.74 3.81
N ARG A 9 -15.49 7.44 4.48
CA ARG A 9 -15.49 6.56 5.67
C ARG A 9 -15.07 5.14 5.33
N GLU A 10 -15.52 4.61 4.21
CA GLU A 10 -15.14 3.28 3.74
C GLU A 10 -13.65 3.23 3.39
N LEU A 11 -13.14 4.24 2.69
CA LEU A 11 -11.72 4.35 2.37
C LEU A 11 -10.89 4.45 3.66
N TYR A 12 -11.28 5.33 4.58
CA TYR A 12 -10.62 5.47 5.88
C TYR A 12 -10.53 4.13 6.62
N ARG A 13 -11.62 3.36 6.68
CA ARG A 13 -11.63 2.03 7.31
C ARG A 13 -10.70 1.04 6.62
N ASN A 14 -10.64 1.07 5.29
CA ASN A 14 -9.72 0.21 4.55
C ASN A 14 -8.26 0.58 4.85
N LEU A 15 -7.93 1.87 4.90
CA LEU A 15 -6.58 2.34 5.25
C LEU A 15 -6.21 2.05 6.72
N GLU A 16 -7.15 2.22 7.64
CA GLU A 16 -6.98 1.86 9.05
C GLU A 16 -6.69 0.37 9.21
N SER A 17 -7.39 -0.49 8.45
CA SER A 17 -7.09 -1.93 8.44
C SER A 17 -5.70 -2.25 7.86
N ILE A 18 -5.22 -1.50 6.87
CA ILE A 18 -3.85 -1.68 6.35
C ILE A 18 -2.82 -1.25 7.39
N GLU A 19 -3.04 -0.14 8.07
CA GLU A 19 -2.12 0.34 9.11
C GLU A 19 -2.06 -0.59 10.32
N ASP A 20 -3.21 -1.10 10.78
CA ASP A 20 -3.26 -2.05 11.88
C ASP A 20 -2.47 -3.33 11.56
N ARG A 21 -2.58 -3.85 10.33
CA ARG A 21 -1.78 -4.98 9.87
C ARG A 21 -0.29 -4.65 9.82
N LEU A 22 0.05 -3.47 9.30
CA LEU A 22 1.44 -3.02 9.25
C LEU A 22 2.05 -2.94 10.67
N GLN A 23 1.31 -2.44 11.64
CA GLN A 23 1.81 -2.29 13.02
C GLN A 23 1.85 -3.61 13.80
N ASN A 24 0.87 -4.49 13.61
CA ASN A 24 0.71 -5.68 14.45
C ASN A 24 1.19 -6.98 13.79
N GLU A 25 1.03 -7.12 12.47
CA GLU A 25 1.35 -8.35 11.74
C GLU A 25 2.70 -8.25 11.03
N CYS A 26 3.10 -7.04 10.60
CA CYS A 26 4.33 -6.80 9.86
C CYS A 26 5.10 -5.55 10.32
N PRO A 27 5.51 -5.45 11.60
CA PRO A 27 6.08 -4.22 12.18
C PRO A 27 7.42 -3.80 11.57
N ASP A 28 8.20 -4.75 11.05
CA ASP A 28 9.51 -4.53 10.44
C ASP A 28 9.57 -5.15 9.03
N PRO A 29 8.83 -4.59 8.06
CA PRO A 29 8.78 -5.12 6.70
C PRO A 29 10.13 -4.91 6.00
N LEU A 30 10.65 -5.98 5.39
CA LEU A 30 12.00 -5.99 4.80
C LEU A 30 12.03 -5.34 3.41
N LEU A 31 10.91 -5.35 2.69
CA LEU A 31 10.78 -4.95 1.28
C LEU A 31 9.96 -3.67 1.09
N ILE A 32 9.41 -3.07 2.16
CA ILE A 32 8.45 -1.94 2.07
C ILE A 32 8.92 -0.77 1.23
N LYS A 33 10.24 -0.54 1.15
CA LYS A 33 10.83 0.57 0.39
C LYS A 33 11.02 0.28 -1.09
N GLU A 34 10.94 -0.97 -1.51
CA GLU A 34 11.23 -1.39 -2.88
C GLU A 34 10.08 -2.15 -3.54
N ILE A 35 9.14 -2.72 -2.78
CA ILE A 35 8.06 -3.56 -3.31
C ILE A 35 7.11 -2.81 -4.26
N TYR A 36 6.71 -3.48 -5.33
CA TYR A 36 5.63 -3.10 -6.23
C TYR A 36 4.62 -4.24 -6.37
N GLY A 37 3.38 -3.92 -6.74
CA GLY A 37 2.29 -4.89 -6.84
C GLY A 37 2.59 -6.02 -7.84
N GLU A 38 3.22 -5.70 -8.97
CA GLU A 38 3.61 -6.68 -9.99
C GLU A 38 4.67 -7.69 -9.50
N TRP A 39 5.39 -7.41 -8.41
CA TRP A 39 6.43 -8.28 -7.89
C TRP A 39 5.91 -9.31 -6.89
N ILE A 40 4.67 -9.17 -6.42
CA ILE A 40 4.04 -10.11 -5.49
C ILE A 40 4.07 -11.53 -6.05
N GLY A 41 3.57 -11.71 -7.28
CA GLY A 41 3.54 -13.02 -7.95
C GLY A 41 4.93 -13.66 -8.11
N PRO A 42 5.90 -12.96 -8.73
CA PRO A 42 7.28 -13.43 -8.82
C PRO A 42 7.90 -13.83 -7.48
N VAL A 43 7.72 -13.04 -6.42
CA VAL A 43 8.28 -13.36 -5.09
C VAL A 43 7.58 -14.56 -4.47
N THR A 44 6.26 -14.68 -4.58
CA THR A 44 5.52 -15.87 -4.14
C THR A 44 6.05 -17.14 -4.83
N GLU A 45 6.34 -17.08 -6.12
CA GLU A 45 6.91 -18.23 -6.85
C GLU A 45 8.33 -18.58 -6.37
N GLN A 46 9.16 -17.58 -6.12
CA GLN A 46 10.52 -17.75 -5.58
C GLN A 46 10.49 -18.42 -4.20
N ILE A 47 9.62 -17.96 -3.30
CA ILE A 47 9.42 -18.54 -1.96
C ILE A 47 8.96 -20.00 -2.06
N ASN A 48 7.91 -20.26 -2.86
CA ASN A 48 7.39 -21.61 -3.06
C ASN A 48 8.43 -22.56 -3.63
N SER A 49 9.27 -22.08 -4.53
CA SER A 49 10.39 -22.84 -5.09
C SER A 49 11.41 -23.19 -4.01
N LEU A 50 11.79 -22.25 -3.14
CA LEU A 50 12.69 -22.53 -2.01
C LEU A 50 12.09 -23.54 -1.02
N LYS A 51 10.81 -23.41 -0.66
CA LYS A 51 10.10 -24.37 0.21
C LYS A 51 10.16 -25.79 -0.36
N LYS A 52 9.89 -25.94 -1.67
CA LYS A 52 9.99 -27.24 -2.36
C LYS A 52 11.41 -27.81 -2.37
N LEU A 53 12.43 -26.97 -2.51
CA LEU A 53 13.82 -27.41 -2.50
C LEU A 53 14.29 -27.80 -1.09
N ASN A 54 13.83 -27.11 -0.05
CA ASN A 54 14.14 -27.42 1.34
C ASN A 54 13.52 -28.74 1.80
N GLY A 55 12.31 -29.08 1.32
CA GLY A 55 11.59 -30.30 1.70
C GLY A 55 12.09 -31.61 1.06
N ARG A 56 13.14 -31.56 0.22
CA ARG A 56 13.77 -32.76 -0.36
C ARG A 56 14.74 -33.39 0.65
N LEU A 57 14.97 -34.70 0.57
CA LEU A 57 15.80 -35.48 1.52
C LEU A 57 17.20 -34.91 1.79
N THR A 58 17.72 -34.08 0.89
CA THR A 58 19.04 -33.43 0.94
C THR A 58 18.99 -31.90 1.00
N GLY A 59 17.79 -31.33 1.10
CA GLY A 59 17.52 -29.89 1.14
C GLY A 59 18.20 -29.10 0.02
N TYR A 60 18.84 -28.00 0.41
CA TYR A 60 19.52 -27.10 -0.52
C TYR A 60 20.85 -27.63 -1.07
N ILE A 61 21.45 -28.66 -0.47
CA ILE A 61 22.82 -29.11 -0.79
C ILE A 61 22.91 -29.64 -2.23
N LEU A 62 21.95 -30.46 -2.67
CA LEU A 62 21.92 -30.99 -4.03
C LEU A 62 21.33 -30.03 -5.07
N ASN A 63 20.76 -28.89 -4.65
CA ASN A 63 20.08 -27.95 -5.52
C ASN A 63 20.71 -26.55 -5.47
N LEU A 64 22.00 -26.46 -5.12
CA LEU A 64 22.67 -25.20 -4.83
C LEU A 64 22.59 -24.20 -6.00
N ASP A 65 22.73 -24.66 -7.24
CA ASP A 65 22.64 -23.79 -8.43
C ASP A 65 21.24 -23.19 -8.60
N LYS A 66 20.19 -23.97 -8.34
CA LYS A 66 18.80 -23.49 -8.37
C LYS A 66 18.54 -22.47 -7.27
N VAL A 67 19.02 -22.75 -6.05
CA VAL A 67 18.90 -21.83 -4.92
C VAL A 67 19.62 -20.50 -5.23
N LYS A 68 20.85 -20.56 -5.74
CA LYS A 68 21.61 -19.37 -6.16
C LYS A 68 20.90 -18.57 -7.26
N SER A 69 20.26 -19.26 -8.21
CA SER A 69 19.48 -18.58 -9.26
C SER A 69 18.27 -17.85 -8.66
N ILE A 70 17.54 -18.48 -7.74
CA ILE A 70 16.40 -17.84 -7.07
C ILE A 70 16.86 -16.62 -6.27
N GLU A 71 17.93 -16.76 -5.49
CA GLU A 71 18.48 -15.66 -4.68
C GLU A 71 18.98 -14.49 -5.54
N ARG A 72 19.59 -14.78 -6.69
CA ARG A 72 20.00 -13.73 -7.65
C ARG A 72 18.79 -12.97 -8.18
N ASN A 73 17.77 -13.68 -8.66
CA ASN A 73 16.56 -13.05 -9.20
C ASN A 73 15.84 -12.24 -8.13
N PHE A 74 15.79 -12.72 -6.88
CA PHE A 74 15.24 -11.96 -5.76
C PHE A 74 16.04 -10.68 -5.50
N LYS A 75 17.38 -10.78 -5.49
CA LYS A 75 18.26 -9.62 -5.29
C LYS A 75 18.19 -8.60 -6.42
N GLU A 76 17.90 -9.03 -7.65
CA GLU A 76 17.64 -8.13 -8.78
C GLU A 76 16.36 -7.32 -8.60
N LEU A 77 15.33 -7.89 -7.96
CA LEU A 77 14.10 -7.17 -7.60
C LEU A 77 14.32 -6.23 -6.41
N PHE A 78 15.11 -6.64 -5.41
CA PHE A 78 15.30 -5.88 -4.16
C PHE A 78 16.78 -5.60 -3.85
N PRO A 79 17.46 -4.78 -4.67
CA PRO A 79 18.90 -4.55 -4.52
C PRO A 79 19.27 -3.83 -3.22
N SER A 80 18.36 -3.05 -2.64
CA SER A 80 18.60 -2.27 -1.41
C SER A 80 18.13 -2.97 -0.13
N SER A 81 17.32 -4.02 -0.26
CA SER A 81 16.74 -4.77 0.87
C SER A 81 17.72 -5.80 1.44
N VAL A 82 18.87 -5.33 1.92
CA VAL A 82 19.98 -6.18 2.42
C VAL A 82 19.53 -7.12 3.55
N LYS A 83 18.57 -6.69 4.39
CA LYS A 83 18.04 -7.51 5.48
C LYS A 83 17.22 -8.72 4.99
N ALA A 84 16.74 -8.69 3.75
CA ALA A 84 16.04 -9.81 3.13
C ALA A 84 17.00 -10.85 2.51
N ASP A 85 18.30 -10.56 2.40
CA ASP A 85 19.29 -11.47 1.83
C ASP A 85 19.96 -12.35 2.93
N PRO A 86 20.13 -13.67 2.74
CA PRO A 86 19.63 -14.47 1.62
C PRO A 86 18.19 -14.95 1.82
N LEU A 87 17.41 -14.97 0.73
CA LEU A 87 16.00 -15.36 0.74
C LEU A 87 15.77 -16.74 1.38
N ARG A 88 16.68 -17.71 1.18
CA ARG A 88 16.56 -19.05 1.79
C ARG A 88 16.47 -19.06 3.32
N ARG A 89 16.90 -17.99 3.99
CA ARG A 89 16.84 -17.81 5.46
C ARG A 89 15.70 -16.91 5.90
N THR A 90 15.34 -15.94 5.07
CA THR A 90 14.38 -14.87 5.40
C THR A 90 13.00 -15.11 4.81
N TRP A 91 12.82 -16.12 3.94
CA TRP A 91 11.54 -16.41 3.28
C TRP A 91 10.33 -16.52 4.24
N PRO A 92 10.43 -17.01 5.50
CA PRO A 92 9.25 -17.03 6.38
C PRO A 92 8.76 -15.63 6.75
N ILE A 93 9.67 -14.66 6.83
CA ILE A 93 9.34 -13.25 7.10
C ILE A 93 8.79 -12.62 5.82
N VAL A 94 9.50 -12.80 4.71
CA VAL A 94 9.08 -12.28 3.39
C VAL A 94 7.72 -12.85 2.99
N GLU A 95 7.41 -14.12 3.29
CA GLU A 95 6.10 -14.74 3.00
C GLU A 95 4.96 -14.00 3.70
N LYS A 96 5.10 -13.69 4.99
CA LYS A 96 4.11 -12.87 5.73
C LYS A 96 3.99 -11.47 5.16
N GLU A 97 5.11 -10.87 4.77
CA GLU A 97 5.12 -9.56 4.15
C GLU A 97 4.38 -9.55 2.81
N ILE A 98 4.55 -10.61 2.01
CA ILE A 98 3.82 -10.82 0.76
C ILE A 98 2.30 -10.97 0.99
N GLU A 99 1.87 -11.68 2.04
CA GLU A 99 0.44 -11.76 2.41
C GLU A 99 -0.13 -10.37 2.73
N PHE A 100 0.63 -9.52 3.44
CA PHE A 100 0.27 -8.12 3.68
C PHE A 100 0.16 -7.32 2.37
N TYR A 101 1.11 -7.47 1.44
CA TYR A 101 1.08 -6.78 0.15
C TYR A 101 -0.05 -7.26 -0.78
N GLN A 102 -0.49 -8.51 -0.66
CA GLN A 102 -1.71 -8.97 -1.32
C GLN A 102 -2.94 -8.19 -0.82
N LYS A 103 -3.03 -7.92 0.49
CA LYS A 103 -4.10 -7.05 1.03
C LYS A 103 -4.01 -5.61 0.55
N CYS A 104 -2.80 -5.08 0.39
CA CYS A 104 -2.61 -3.77 -0.24
C CYS A 104 -3.11 -3.78 -1.69
N SER A 105 -2.84 -4.85 -2.45
CA SER A 105 -3.32 -5.00 -3.83
C SER A 105 -4.85 -5.05 -3.90
N GLU A 106 -5.50 -5.82 -3.02
CA GLU A 106 -6.96 -5.90 -2.94
C GLU A 106 -7.59 -4.51 -2.68
N VAL A 107 -6.97 -3.70 -1.82
CA VAL A 107 -7.44 -2.33 -1.53
C VAL A 107 -7.18 -1.40 -2.72
N ASN A 108 -6.01 -1.48 -3.37
CA ASN A 108 -5.74 -0.73 -4.60
C ASN A 108 -6.77 -1.07 -5.69
N GLU A 109 -7.05 -2.35 -5.93
CA GLU A 109 -8.05 -2.79 -6.91
C GLU A 109 -9.43 -2.20 -6.61
N ARG A 110 -9.87 -2.29 -5.34
CA ARG A 110 -11.15 -1.71 -4.89
C ARG A 110 -11.22 -0.20 -5.12
N TRP A 111 -10.10 0.50 -4.99
CA TRP A 111 -10.02 1.96 -5.14
C TRP A 111 -9.36 2.40 -6.45
N THR A 112 -9.33 1.54 -7.47
CA THR A 112 -8.71 1.84 -8.77
C THR A 112 -9.28 3.12 -9.39
N ALA A 113 -10.59 3.34 -9.28
CA ALA A 113 -11.26 4.52 -9.81
C ALA A 113 -10.79 5.84 -9.18
N VAL A 114 -10.24 5.77 -7.97
CA VAL A 114 -9.72 6.90 -7.20
C VAL A 114 -8.21 7.10 -7.43
N GLY A 115 -7.53 6.11 -8.04
CA GLY A 115 -6.11 6.20 -8.34
C GLY A 115 -5.22 6.08 -7.10
N ILE A 116 -5.67 5.39 -6.05
CA ILE A 116 -4.83 5.13 -4.87
C ILE A 116 -3.76 4.10 -5.24
N ASP A 117 -2.50 4.44 -4.95
CA ASP A 117 -1.38 3.52 -4.99
C ASP A 117 -0.79 3.33 -3.59
N LEU A 118 -1.28 2.32 -2.87
CA LEU A 118 -0.76 1.95 -1.56
C LEU A 118 0.72 1.59 -1.57
N PHE A 119 1.26 1.03 -2.65
CA PHE A 119 2.68 0.69 -2.71
C PHE A 119 3.53 1.96 -2.70
N GLN A 120 3.15 2.96 -3.49
CA GLN A 120 3.80 4.27 -3.45
C GLN A 120 3.66 4.95 -2.09
N ILE A 121 2.47 4.91 -1.50
CA ILE A 121 2.21 5.50 -0.18
C ILE A 121 3.09 4.85 0.89
N LEU A 122 3.18 3.52 0.92
CA LEU A 122 3.99 2.78 1.88
C LEU A 122 5.49 3.06 1.71
N ARG A 123 6.01 3.06 0.47
CA ARG A 123 7.42 3.40 0.20
C ARG A 123 7.79 4.77 0.77
N ASN A 124 6.87 5.73 0.72
CA ASN A 124 7.05 7.11 1.16
C ASN A 124 6.63 7.39 2.61
N ASP A 125 6.31 6.37 3.41
CA ASP A 125 5.80 6.51 4.79
C ASP A 125 4.55 7.42 4.87
N GLY A 126 3.75 7.46 3.80
CA GLY A 126 2.64 8.40 3.64
C GLY A 126 1.29 7.92 4.17
N LEU A 127 1.20 6.73 4.75
CA LEU A 127 -0.08 6.11 5.12
C LEU A 127 -0.83 6.92 6.18
N SER A 128 -0.13 7.34 7.25
CA SER A 128 -0.70 8.17 8.31
C SER A 128 -1.15 9.53 7.75
N ASN A 129 -0.32 10.18 6.94
CA ASN A 129 -0.66 11.46 6.28
C ASN A 129 -1.93 11.34 5.41
N LEU A 130 -2.06 10.25 4.64
CA LEU A 130 -3.25 10.02 3.82
C LEU A 130 -4.52 9.88 4.67
N ARG A 131 -4.43 9.15 5.79
CA ARG A 131 -5.57 8.99 6.71
C ARG A 131 -6.00 10.31 7.32
N GLU A 132 -5.05 11.11 7.79
CA GLU A 132 -5.31 12.44 8.34
C GLU A 132 -6.01 13.34 7.30
N ASN A 133 -5.54 13.31 6.05
CA ASN A 133 -6.15 14.05 4.95
C ASN A 133 -7.60 13.62 4.68
N ILE A 134 -7.87 12.31 4.63
CA ILE A 134 -9.23 11.79 4.40
C ILE A 134 -10.17 12.18 5.56
N GLN A 135 -9.68 12.11 6.80
CA GLN A 135 -10.44 12.55 7.97
C GLN A 135 -10.72 14.06 7.90
N GLY A 136 -9.72 14.86 7.51
CA GLY A 136 -9.87 16.31 7.29
C GLY A 136 -10.95 16.64 6.25
N VAL A 137 -10.93 15.98 5.09
CA VAL A 137 -11.96 16.14 4.05
C VAL A 137 -13.34 15.72 4.57
N GLY A 138 -13.44 14.61 5.30
CA GLY A 138 -14.68 14.16 5.93
C GLY A 138 -15.27 15.20 6.88
N ASN A 139 -14.43 15.83 7.72
CA ASN A 139 -14.85 16.89 8.64
C ASN A 139 -15.31 18.15 7.89
N LEU A 140 -14.62 18.54 6.82
CA LEU A 140 -15.01 19.69 6.00
C LEU A 140 -16.36 19.47 5.31
N LEU A 141 -16.62 18.28 4.77
CA LEU A 141 -17.91 17.93 4.18
C LEU A 141 -19.04 18.02 5.21
N TRP A 142 -18.79 17.56 6.44
CA TRP A 142 -19.76 17.71 7.53
C TRP A 142 -20.06 19.17 7.85
N ASN A 143 -19.04 20.02 7.89
CA ASN A 143 -19.22 21.46 8.11
C ASN A 143 -20.04 22.14 6.99
N ILE A 144 -19.93 21.69 5.75
CA ILE A 144 -20.73 22.19 4.62
C ILE A 144 -22.20 21.80 4.78
N VAL A 145 -22.47 20.53 5.11
CA VAL A 145 -23.85 20.03 5.32
C VAL A 145 -24.51 20.75 6.49
N TYR A 146 -23.78 20.95 7.59
CA TYR A 146 -24.34 21.49 8.82
C TYR A 146 -24.52 23.01 8.76
N ASN A 147 -23.58 23.75 8.16
CA ASN A 147 -23.60 25.21 8.16
C ASN A 147 -24.31 25.85 6.95
N GLN A 148 -24.95 25.05 6.08
CA GLN A 148 -25.63 25.52 4.85
C GLN A 148 -24.82 26.51 4.00
N LYS A 149 -23.48 26.46 4.07
CA LYS A 149 -22.65 27.27 3.16
C LYS A 149 -22.83 26.73 1.75
N SER A 150 -22.94 27.62 0.76
CA SER A 150 -23.12 27.20 -0.62
C SER A 150 -21.98 26.23 -1.00
N VAL A 151 -22.36 25.01 -1.38
CA VAL A 151 -21.43 23.90 -1.69
C VAL A 151 -20.38 24.34 -2.71
N GLU A 152 -20.79 25.22 -3.63
CA GLU A 152 -19.97 25.83 -4.68
C GLU A 152 -18.81 26.69 -4.13
N GLN A 153 -19.05 27.50 -3.09
CA GLN A 153 -18.00 28.34 -2.49
C GLN A 153 -16.97 27.50 -1.72
N CYS A 154 -17.40 26.47 -1.00
CA CYS A 154 -16.48 25.61 -0.24
C CYS A 154 -15.63 24.69 -1.13
N LEU A 155 -16.17 24.21 -2.24
CA LEU A 155 -15.42 23.40 -3.20
C LEU A 155 -14.46 24.23 -4.07
N ASN A 156 -14.82 25.48 -4.41
CA ASN A 156 -13.88 26.44 -5.01
C ASN A 156 -12.68 26.72 -4.10
N ILE A 157 -12.89 26.85 -2.79
CA ILE A 157 -11.80 27.02 -1.80
C ILE A 157 -10.87 25.79 -1.78
N LEU A 158 -11.40 24.59 -2.04
CA LEU A 158 -10.64 23.34 -2.05
C LEU A 158 -10.05 22.97 -3.42
N GLY A 159 -10.32 23.74 -4.47
CA GLY A 159 -9.84 23.46 -5.83
C GLY A 159 -10.47 22.22 -6.49
N ILE A 160 -11.65 21.81 -6.05
CA ILE A 160 -12.36 20.59 -6.51
C ILE A 160 -13.43 20.97 -7.54
N ASP A 161 -13.36 20.42 -8.75
CA ASP A 161 -14.32 20.62 -9.83
C ASP A 161 -15.40 19.52 -9.80
N PHE A 162 -16.67 19.93 -9.90
CA PHE A 162 -17.82 19.01 -9.86
C PHE A 162 -17.93 18.13 -11.11
N THR A 163 -17.29 18.53 -12.20
CA THR A 163 -17.29 17.78 -13.46
C THR A 163 -16.15 16.76 -13.55
N ASP A 164 -15.21 16.79 -12.61
CA ASP A 164 -14.04 15.92 -12.60
C ASP A 164 -13.69 15.40 -11.19
N ALA A 165 -14.16 14.19 -10.86
CA ALA A 165 -13.90 13.54 -9.59
C ALA A 165 -12.40 13.33 -9.27
N ARG A 166 -11.51 13.42 -10.27
CA ARG A 166 -10.05 13.29 -10.09
C ARG A 166 -9.46 14.46 -9.31
N SER A 167 -10.13 15.63 -9.27
CA SER A 167 -9.62 16.79 -8.54
C SER A 167 -9.62 16.60 -7.01
N VAL A 168 -10.46 15.70 -6.48
CA VAL A 168 -10.52 15.39 -5.04
C VAL A 168 -9.24 14.71 -4.55
N PHE A 169 -8.54 14.02 -5.45
CA PHE A 169 -7.39 13.18 -5.13
C PHE A 169 -6.08 13.72 -5.72
N ASN A 170 -6.10 14.96 -6.26
CA ASN A 170 -4.94 15.59 -6.86
C ASN A 170 -4.21 16.48 -5.85
N SER A 171 -3.03 16.03 -5.39
CA SER A 171 -2.19 16.71 -4.40
C SER A 171 -1.70 18.09 -4.82
N ASP A 172 -1.64 18.38 -6.12
CA ASP A 172 -1.13 19.66 -6.65
C ASP A 172 -2.20 20.75 -6.70
N ARG A 173 -3.48 20.37 -6.55
CA ARG A 173 -4.63 21.29 -6.63
C ARG A 173 -5.20 21.66 -5.26
N VAL A 174 -5.03 20.80 -4.27
CA VAL A 174 -5.47 21.04 -2.90
C VAL A 174 -4.37 21.80 -2.15
N LYS A 175 -4.35 23.13 -2.27
CA LYS A 175 -3.55 23.99 -1.38
C LYS A 175 -4.28 24.16 -0.05
N LEU A 176 -4.18 23.18 0.83
CA LEU A 176 -4.51 23.40 2.24
C LEU A 176 -3.40 24.30 2.80
N ASN A 177 -3.78 25.53 3.16
CA ASN A 177 -2.87 26.51 3.73
C ASN A 177 -2.09 25.89 4.90
N ASN A 178 -0.76 25.99 4.82
CA ASN A 178 0.13 25.91 5.96
C ASN A 178 -0.36 26.88 7.03
N VAL A 179 -0.84 26.34 8.15
CA VAL A 179 -0.88 27.02 9.45
C VAL A 179 -0.30 26.06 10.47
#